data_AF-A0A2G3AC57-F1
#
_entry.id   AF-A0A2G3AC57-F1
#
_cell.length_a   1.000
_cell.length_b   1.000
_cell.length_c   1.000
_cell.angle_alpha   90.00
_cell.angle_beta   90.00
_cell.angle_gamma   90.00
#
_symmetry.space_group_name_H-M   'P 1'
#
loop_
_entity.id
_entity.type
_entity.pdbx_description
1 polymer ?
#
loop_
_entity_poly.entity_id
_entity_poly.type
_entity_poly.pdbx_seq_one_letter_code
_entity_poly.pdbx_strand_id
1 'polypeptide(L)'
;MSYCRYKAFKVLAKNYLGIDTHSLFQEIQPLLEEVNMSPCDVAENLIVKNTSGGTEICLNNLIHPLKEAKEKAIKDAKEAKEKSKKHKNLTKLVRSRLKKLFR
;
A
#
# COMPACT_ATOMS: atom_id res chain seq x y z
N MET A 1 -10.55 -10.11 -1.20
CA MET A 1 -10.84 -8.73 -1.62
C MET A 1 -10.04 -8.43 -2.87
N SER A 2 -10.66 -7.86 -3.90
CA SER A 2 -9.95 -7.40 -5.10
C SER A 2 -9.29 -6.05 -4.84
N TYR A 3 -8.03 -5.90 -5.23
CA TYR A 3 -7.30 -4.64 -5.10
C TYR A 3 -7.52 -3.72 -6.29
N CYS A 4 -7.58 -2.41 -6.02
CA CYS A 4 -7.64 -1.40 -7.04
C CYS A 4 -6.27 -1.29 -7.71
N ARG A 5 -6.19 -1.75 -8.95
CA ARG A 5 -5.03 -1.55 -9.82
C ARG A 5 -5.30 -0.43 -10.80
N TYR A 6 -4.26 0.02 -11.50
CA TYR A 6 -4.32 1.19 -12.37
C TYR A 6 -5.50 1.17 -13.38
N LYS A 7 -5.80 0.00 -13.97
CA LYS A 7 -6.96 -0.14 -14.88
C LYS A 7 -8.30 0.16 -14.19
N ALA A 8 -8.50 -0.34 -12.98
CA ALA A 8 -9.72 -0.07 -12.20
C ALA A 8 -9.79 1.41 -11.81
N PHE A 9 -8.67 1.99 -11.35
CA PHE A 9 -8.59 3.41 -11.05
C PHE A 9 -8.99 4.30 -12.24
N LYS A 10 -8.51 3.99 -13.47
CA LYS A 10 -8.90 4.78 -14.66
C LYS A 10 -10.41 4.76 -14.91
N VAL A 11 -11.07 3.63 -14.68
CA VAL A 11 -12.54 3.54 -14.78
C VAL A 11 -13.20 4.42 -13.73
N LEU A 12 -12.70 4.41 -12.49
CA LEU A 12 -13.22 5.27 -11.41
C LEU A 12 -12.98 6.76 -11.71
N ALA A 13 -11.79 7.14 -12.18
CA ALA A 13 -11.48 8.52 -12.53
C ALA A 13 -12.36 9.04 -13.67
N LYS A 14 -12.61 8.21 -14.69
CA LYS A 14 -13.56 8.54 -15.75
C LYS A 14 -14.99 8.70 -15.21
N ASN A 15 -15.42 7.76 -14.37
CA ASN A 15 -16.80 7.75 -13.87
C ASN A 15 -17.11 8.88 -12.88
N TYR A 16 -16.16 9.25 -12.02
CA TYR A 16 -16.39 10.24 -10.97
C TYR A 16 -15.86 11.63 -11.31
N LEU A 17 -14.78 11.72 -12.09
CA LEU A 17 -14.13 13.00 -12.43
C LEU A 17 -14.25 13.37 -13.91
N GLY A 18 -14.77 12.47 -14.75
CA GLY A 18 -14.92 12.72 -16.19
C GLY A 18 -13.60 12.81 -16.95
N ILE A 19 -12.49 12.31 -16.38
CA ILE A 19 -11.16 12.41 -16.99
C ILE A 19 -10.59 11.03 -17.34
N ASP A 20 -9.98 10.93 -18.51
CA ASP A 20 -9.27 9.73 -18.96
C ASP A 20 -7.74 9.81 -18.69
N THR A 21 -7.20 11.02 -18.56
CA THR A 21 -5.76 11.28 -18.36
C THR A 21 -5.53 12.48 -17.46
N HIS A 22 -4.48 12.43 -16.66
CA HIS A 22 -4.03 13.55 -15.82
C HIS A 22 -2.54 13.40 -15.48
N SER A 23 -1.82 14.49 -15.24
CA SER A 23 -0.40 14.48 -14.84
C SER A 23 -0.16 13.59 -13.60
N LEU A 24 -1.01 13.76 -12.58
CA LEU A 24 -0.98 12.97 -11.34
C LEU A 24 -1.23 11.46 -11.50
N PHE A 25 -1.73 10.98 -12.64
CA PHE A 25 -1.88 9.53 -12.85
C PHE A 25 -0.53 8.81 -12.83
N GLN A 26 0.53 9.50 -13.28
CA GLN A 26 1.89 8.96 -13.26
C GLN A 26 2.39 8.73 -11.82
N GLU A 27 1.90 9.52 -10.86
CA GLU A 27 2.21 9.35 -9.44
C GLU A 27 1.31 8.28 -8.80
N ILE A 28 0.02 8.24 -9.15
CA ILE A 28 -0.95 7.32 -8.57
C ILE A 28 -0.71 5.87 -9.01
N GLN A 29 -0.31 5.65 -10.27
CA GLN A 29 -0.08 4.32 -10.82
C GLN A 29 0.87 3.45 -9.98
N PRO A 30 2.14 3.85 -9.72
CA PRO A 30 3.07 3.05 -8.94
C PRO A 30 2.58 2.85 -7.50
N LEU A 31 1.92 3.86 -6.91
CA LEU A 31 1.38 3.75 -5.57
C LEU A 31 0.29 2.67 -5.46
N LEU A 32 -0.60 2.57 -6.46
CA LEU A 32 -1.64 1.53 -6.52
C LEU A 32 -1.09 0.13 -6.84
N GLU A 33 0.13 0.02 -7.38
CA GLU A 33 0.79 -1.27 -7.59
C GLU A 33 1.46 -1.77 -6.31
N GLU A 34 1.99 -0.86 -5.50
CA GLU A 34 2.67 -1.18 -4.23
C GLU A 34 1.70 -1.35 -3.05
N VAL A 35 0.54 -0.69 -3.10
CA VAL A 35 -0.45 -0.70 -2.02
C VAL A 35 -1.64 -1.60 -2.36
N ASN A 36 -2.20 -2.22 -1.33
CA ASN A 36 -3.37 -3.09 -1.40
C ASN A 36 -4.64 -2.34 -0.96
N MET A 37 -5.04 -1.32 -1.73
CA MET A 37 -6.25 -0.53 -1.47
C MET A 37 -7.43 -1.08 -2.29
N SER A 38 -8.66 -1.08 -1.75
CA SER A 38 -9.82 -1.60 -2.49
C SER A 38 -10.39 -0.55 -3.46
N PRO A 39 -11.08 -0.97 -4.54
CA PRO A 39 -11.74 -0.03 -5.44
C PRO A 39 -12.77 0.87 -4.73
N CYS A 40 -13.42 0.37 -3.67
CA CYS A 40 -14.36 1.14 -2.86
C CYS A 40 -13.63 2.27 -2.12
N ASP A 41 -12.53 1.97 -1.44
CA ASP A 41 -11.73 2.98 -0.73
C ASP A 41 -11.19 4.05 -1.70
N VAL A 42 -10.74 3.63 -2.89
CA VAL A 42 -10.30 4.55 -3.94
C VAL A 42 -11.44 5.46 -4.38
N ALA A 43 -12.62 4.91 -4.66
CA ALA A 43 -13.80 5.69 -5.05
C ALA A 43 -14.22 6.68 -3.95
N GLU A 44 -14.21 6.27 -2.69
CA GLU A 44 -14.55 7.14 -1.56
C GLU A 44 -13.63 8.37 -1.48
N ASN A 45 -12.33 8.17 -1.68
CA ASN A 45 -11.35 9.28 -1.71
C ASN A 45 -11.58 10.25 -2.88
N LEU A 46 -12.13 9.78 -4.00
CA LEU A 46 -12.46 10.62 -5.15
C LEU A 46 -13.78 11.39 -4.97
N ILE A 47 -14.77 10.82 -4.26
CA ILE A 47 -16.12 11.38 -4.11
C ILE A 47 -16.25 12.25 -2.86
N VAL A 48 -15.95 11.67 -1.69
CA VAL A 48 -16.32 12.24 -0.37
C VAL A 48 -15.49 13.48 -0.04
N LYS A 49 -14.27 13.56 -0.58
CA LYS A 49 -13.36 14.68 -0.35
C LYS A 49 -13.45 15.78 -1.42
N ASN A 50 -14.46 15.74 -2.29
CA ASN A 50 -14.59 16.65 -3.43
C ASN A 50 -15.76 17.65 -3.34
N THR A 51 -16.31 17.90 -2.15
CA THR A 51 -17.52 18.73 -2.01
C THR A 51 -17.38 20.17 -2.55
N SER A 52 -16.15 20.65 -2.80
CA SER A 52 -15.88 21.96 -3.41
C SER A 52 -14.62 22.01 -4.30
N GLY A 53 -14.07 20.87 -4.72
CA GLY A 53 -12.74 20.79 -5.36
C GLY A 53 -12.76 20.48 -6.87
N GLY A 54 -11.73 20.93 -7.59
CA GLY A 54 -11.47 20.47 -8.96
C GLY A 54 -10.76 19.11 -8.97
N THR A 55 -10.66 18.48 -10.15
CA THR A 55 -10.00 17.18 -10.39
C THR A 55 -8.64 17.02 -9.69
N GLU A 56 -7.83 18.06 -9.71
CA GLU A 56 -6.53 18.13 -9.00
C GLU A 56 -6.67 17.83 -7.51
N ILE A 57 -7.68 18.42 -6.85
CA ILE A 57 -7.92 18.24 -5.41
C ILE A 57 -8.32 16.80 -5.12
N CYS A 58 -9.18 16.19 -5.94
CA CYS A 58 -9.61 14.80 -5.76
C CYS A 58 -8.43 13.82 -5.86
N LEU A 59 -7.55 14.04 -6.85
CA LEU A 59 -6.40 13.18 -7.07
C LEU A 59 -5.34 13.34 -5.97
N ASN A 60 -5.09 14.56 -5.51
CA ASN A 60 -4.22 14.80 -4.34
C ASN A 60 -4.77 14.15 -3.06
N ASN A 61 -6.09 14.21 -2.87
CA ASN A 61 -6.77 13.57 -1.75
C ASN A 61 -6.67 12.04 -1.75
N LEU A 62 -6.46 11.42 -2.92
CA LEU A 62 -6.16 10.00 -3.07
C LEU A 62 -4.66 9.70 -2.87
N ILE A 63 -3.76 10.59 -3.29
CA ILE A 63 -2.30 10.38 -3.16
C ILE A 63 -1.87 10.28 -1.70
N HIS A 64 -2.43 11.11 -0.81
CA HIS A 64 -2.08 11.10 0.61
C HIS A 64 -2.26 9.73 1.29
N PRO A 65 -3.46 9.11 1.29
CA PRO A 65 -3.66 7.79 1.90
C PRO A 65 -2.88 6.69 1.18
N LEU A 66 -2.61 6.81 -0.11
CA LEU A 66 -1.74 5.87 -0.83
C LEU A 66 -0.30 5.92 -0.32
N LYS A 67 0.25 7.11 -0.08
CA LYS A 67 1.60 7.28 0.50
C LYS A 67 1.67 6.72 1.92
N GLU A 68 0.67 7.03 2.75
CA GLU A 68 0.60 6.50 4.13
C GLU A 68 0.53 4.97 4.15
N ALA A 69 -0.30 4.38 3.29
CA ALA A 69 -0.45 2.93 3.19
C ALA A 69 0.85 2.27 2.70
N LYS A 70 1.58 2.90 1.77
CA LYS A 70 2.91 2.44 1.33
C LYS A 70 3.92 2.48 2.47
N GLU A 71 4.00 3.57 3.23
CA GLU A 71 4.91 3.65 4.37
C GLU A 71 4.61 2.59 5.43
N LYS A 72 3.33 2.37 5.72
CA LYS A 72 2.90 1.35 6.68
C LYS A 72 3.27 -0.06 6.21
N ALA A 73 3.05 -0.37 4.93
CA ALA A 73 3.48 -1.66 4.36
C ALA A 73 4.99 -1.88 4.44
N ILE A 74 5.80 -0.84 4.24
CA ILE A 74 7.27 -0.91 4.36
C ILE A 74 7.68 -1.17 5.82
N LYS A 75 7.06 -0.48 6.79
CA LYS A 75 7.33 -0.68 8.23
C LYS A 75 6.99 -2.11 8.66
N ASP A 76 5.79 -2.59 8.31
CA ASP A 76 5.33 -3.94 8.63
C ASP A 76 6.26 -5.02 8.02
N ALA A 77 6.73 -4.82 6.78
CA ALA A 77 7.67 -5.74 6.13
C ALA A 77 9.07 -5.76 6.79
N LYS A 78 9.55 -4.62 7.31
CA LYS A 78 10.83 -4.54 8.03
C LYS A 78 10.76 -5.26 9.37
N GLU A 79 9.69 -5.03 10.13
CA GLU A 79 9.48 -5.69 11.43
C GLU A 79 9.33 -7.21 11.30
N ALA A 80 8.62 -7.67 10.27
CA ALA A 80 8.49 -9.11 9.97
C ALA A 80 9.85 -9.76 9.65
N LYS A 81 10.72 -9.06 8.91
CA LYS A 81 12.08 -9.54 8.59
C LYS A 81 12.98 -9.60 9.83
N GLU A 82 12.91 -8.63 10.73
CA GLU A 82 13.68 -8.66 11.98
C GLU A 82 13.24 -9.79 12.93
N LYS A 83 11.93 -9.97 13.12
CA LYS A 83 11.39 -11.06 13.95
C LYS A 83 11.80 -12.43 13.41
N SER A 84 11.77 -12.62 12.09
CA SER A 84 12.23 -13.86 11.44
C SER A 84 13.72 -14.11 11.63
N LYS A 85 14.58 -13.08 11.53
CA LYS A 85 16.03 -13.20 11.80
C LYS A 85 16.33 -13.55 13.26
N LYS A 86 15.70 -12.88 14.22
CA LYS A 86 15.88 -13.19 15.66
C LYS A 86 15.48 -14.62 16.00
N HIS A 87 14.33 -15.10 15.48
CA HIS A 87 13.86 -16.46 15.73
C HIS A 87 14.80 -17.53 15.14
N LYS A 88 15.33 -17.32 13.92
CA LYS A 88 16.33 -18.23 13.30
C LYS A 88 17.67 -18.26 14.04
N ASN A 89 18.11 -17.12 14.57
CA ASN A 89 19.37 -17.04 15.33
C ASN A 89 19.23 -17.72 16.70
N LEU A 90 18.11 -17.51 17.39
CA LEU A 90 17.86 -18.15 18.69
C LEU A 90 17.75 -19.68 18.56
N THR A 91 17.04 -20.19 17.55
CA THR A 91 16.94 -21.63 17.29
C THR A 91 18.29 -22.27 16.94
N LYS A 92 19.13 -21.59 16.13
CA LYS A 92 20.52 -22.05 15.88
C LYS A 92 21.35 -22.12 17.17
N LEU A 93 21.24 -21.10 18.04
CA LEU A 93 22.00 -21.03 19.28
C LEU A 93 21.60 -22.14 20.27
N VAL A 94 20.29 -22.35 20.47
CA VAL A 94 19.76 -23.41 21.34
C VAL A 94 20.20 -24.79 20.83
N ARG A 95 20.09 -25.04 19.52
CA ARG A 95 20.53 -26.31 18.92
C ARG A 95 22.04 -26.56 19.09
N SER A 96 22.86 -25.51 18.97
CA SER A 96 24.31 -25.60 19.19
C SER A 96 24.64 -25.91 20.65
N ARG A 97 24.00 -25.24 21.61
CA ARG A 97 24.16 -25.52 23.04
C ARG A 97 23.70 -26.93 23.40
N LEU A 98 22.54 -27.36 22.92
CA LEU A 98 22.01 -28.71 23.16
C LEU A 98 23.01 -29.79 22.71
N LYS A 99 23.58 -29.65 21.50
CA LYS A 99 24.60 -30.58 20.99
C LYS A 99 25.88 -30.66 21.83
N LYS A 100 26.22 -29.60 22.57
CA LYS A 100 27.39 -29.60 23.48
C LYS A 100 27.09 -30.26 24.83
N LEU A 101 25.82 -30.31 25.24
CA LEU A 101 25.38 -30.89 26.52
C LEU A 101 25.24 -32.42 26.47
N PHE A 102 24.99 -32.98 25.29
CA PHE A 102 24.83 -34.44 25.07
C PHE A 102 26.06 -35.07 24.39
N ARG A 103 27.24 -34.49 24.58
CA ARG A 103 28.52 -34.92 23.99
C ARG A 103 29.49 -35.31 25.10
#